data_AF-A0A550JDJ4-F1
#
_entry.id   AF-A0A550JDJ4-F1
#
_cell.length_a   1.000
_cell.length_b   1.000
_cell.length_c   1.000
_cell.angle_alpha   90.00
_cell.angle_beta   90.00
_cell.angle_gamma   90.00
#
_symmetry.space_group_name_H-M   'P 1'
#
loop_
_entity.id
_entity.type
_entity.pdbx_description
1 polymer ?
#
loop_
_entity_poly.entity_id
_entity_poly.type
_entity_poly.pdbx_seq_one_letter_code
_entity_poly.pdbx_strand_id
1 'polypeptide(L)'
;MVGFIRMAGLFGVLLVLLAGLAQPVAACVGKTLVIGAKGTPQQELLAEMLAILIAERTGTSVKVVKFDDTAATHGALLKAELDLYVEYTGVGQLDVLKGEALSDTAALYQAVKERYNQELNLVWLDPLGFEEPRVVPAGVPAQAAPVVRKDTLKKFPALARLINKLGGAISPEAMQGLEARLAQEGAREVARSFLKAGRFI
;
A
#
# COMPACT_ATOMS: atom_id res chain seq x y z
N MET A 1 -9.69 -39.81 -76.60
CA MET A 1 -9.81 -38.35 -76.82
C MET A 1 -10.46 -37.77 -75.57
N VAL A 2 -9.92 -36.67 -75.03
CA VAL A 2 -10.33 -35.93 -73.80
C VAL A 2 -10.00 -36.68 -72.50
N GLY A 3 -9.08 -36.32 -71.59
CA GLY A 3 -8.34 -35.10 -71.29
C GLY A 3 -9.00 -34.34 -70.13
N PHE A 4 -8.56 -34.49 -68.87
CA PHE A 4 -8.78 -33.49 -67.80
C PHE A 4 -7.78 -33.60 -66.64
N ILE A 5 -7.56 -32.45 -66.01
CA ILE A 5 -6.40 -31.96 -65.26
C ILE A 5 -6.67 -31.93 -63.74
N ARG A 6 -5.62 -32.16 -62.94
CA ARG A 6 -5.28 -31.71 -61.55
C ARG A 6 -6.41 -31.43 -60.54
N MET A 7 -6.24 -31.91 -59.30
CA MET A 7 -6.02 -31.02 -58.15
C MET A 7 -5.54 -31.80 -56.91
N ALA A 8 -4.46 -31.31 -56.29
CA ALA A 8 -4.03 -31.70 -54.95
C ALA A 8 -4.94 -31.05 -53.90
N GLY A 9 -5.26 -31.77 -52.82
CA GLY A 9 -6.14 -31.29 -51.74
C GLY A 9 -5.62 -31.71 -50.36
N LEU A 10 -4.73 -30.87 -49.83
CA LEU A 10 -4.42 -30.57 -48.42
C LEU A 10 -5.03 -31.50 -47.34
N PHE A 11 -4.19 -32.33 -46.73
CA PHE A 11 -4.44 -32.92 -45.41
C PHE A 11 -4.32 -31.83 -44.34
N GLY A 12 -5.46 -31.37 -43.83
CA GLY A 12 -5.52 -30.43 -42.71
C GLY A 12 -5.13 -31.12 -41.40
N VAL A 13 -3.90 -30.91 -40.94
CA VAL A 13 -3.50 -31.15 -39.55
C VAL A 13 -3.40 -29.78 -38.88
N LEU A 14 -4.49 -29.36 -38.23
CA LEU A 14 -4.48 -28.20 -37.34
C LEU A 14 -3.82 -28.62 -36.02
N LEU A 15 -2.50 -28.47 -35.96
CA LEU A 15 -1.72 -28.59 -34.73
C LEU A 15 -1.94 -27.31 -33.92
N VAL A 16 -2.89 -27.35 -32.98
CA VAL A 16 -3.07 -26.30 -31.98
C VAL A 16 -1.85 -26.31 -31.07
N LEU A 17 -0.90 -25.42 -31.36
CA LEU A 17 0.23 -25.08 -30.50
C LEU A 17 -0.31 -24.49 -29.19
N LEU A 18 -0.46 -25.35 -28.18
CA LEU A 18 -0.54 -24.97 -26.77
C LEU A 18 0.85 -24.45 -26.32
N ALA A 19 1.24 -23.30 -26.85
CA ALA A 19 2.28 -22.48 -26.25
C ALA A 19 1.65 -21.83 -25.00
N GLY A 20 1.60 -22.60 -23.91
CA GLY A 20 1.33 -22.04 -22.59
C GLY A 20 2.32 -20.92 -22.34
N LEU A 21 1.82 -19.69 -22.29
CA LEU A 21 2.56 -18.50 -21.90
C LEU A 21 3.02 -18.70 -20.44
N ALA A 22 4.15 -19.36 -20.26
CA ALA A 22 4.93 -19.26 -19.04
C ALA A 22 5.42 -17.81 -18.97
N GLN A 23 4.60 -16.94 -18.40
CA GLN A 23 5.02 -15.59 -18.10
C GLN A 23 6.20 -15.69 -17.14
N PRO A 24 7.34 -15.03 -17.43
CA PRO A 24 8.42 -14.97 -16.47
C PRO A 24 7.87 -14.26 -15.24
N VAL A 25 7.65 -15.03 -14.17
CA VAL A 25 7.50 -14.45 -12.84
C VAL A 25 8.85 -13.80 -12.58
N ALA A 26 8.93 -12.48 -12.78
CA ALA A 26 10.08 -11.71 -12.40
C ALA A 26 10.26 -11.91 -10.89
N ALA A 27 11.07 -12.89 -10.51
CA ALA A 27 11.45 -13.09 -9.14
C ALA A 27 12.13 -11.80 -8.72
N CYS A 28 11.50 -11.03 -7.82
CA CYS A 28 12.02 -9.78 -7.29
C CYS A 28 13.21 -10.04 -6.34
N VAL A 29 14.21 -10.80 -6.80
CA VAL A 29 15.43 -11.09 -6.05
C VAL A 29 16.25 -9.81 -6.00
N GLY A 30 16.46 -9.28 -4.79
CA GLY A 30 17.42 -8.21 -4.52
C GLY A 30 16.88 -6.79 -4.39
N LYS A 31 15.55 -6.56 -4.42
CA LYS A 31 14.98 -5.22 -4.15
C LYS A 31 14.30 -5.18 -2.79
N THR A 32 14.82 -4.31 -1.92
CA THR A 32 14.22 -4.01 -0.61
C THR A 32 13.10 -2.99 -0.78
N LEU A 33 11.92 -3.30 -0.25
CA LEU A 33 10.81 -2.37 -0.17
C LEU A 33 11.01 -1.45 1.05
N VAL A 34 10.89 -0.14 0.86
CA VAL A 34 11.18 0.86 1.89
C VAL A 34 9.89 1.50 2.40
N ILE A 35 9.61 1.37 3.69
CA ILE A 35 8.47 1.99 4.36
C ILE A 35 8.94 3.22 5.14
N GLY A 36 8.34 4.37 4.85
CA GLY A 36 8.56 5.59 5.62
C GLY A 36 7.73 5.60 6.91
N ALA A 37 8.31 6.11 7.99
CA ALA A 37 7.61 6.42 9.23
C ALA A 37 7.89 7.89 9.60
N LYS A 38 6.83 8.69 9.81
CA LYS A 38 7.00 9.99 10.47
C LYS A 38 7.51 9.75 11.90
N GLY A 39 8.27 10.68 12.46
CA GLY A 39 9.01 10.55 13.73
C GLY A 39 8.18 10.45 15.02
N THR A 40 6.99 9.84 14.97
CA THR A 40 6.13 9.58 16.13
C THR A 40 6.09 8.08 16.44
N PRO A 41 5.98 7.67 17.72
CA PRO A 41 5.85 6.25 18.07
C PRO A 41 4.68 5.54 17.38
N GLN A 42 3.53 6.22 17.21
CA GLN A 42 2.38 5.67 16.49
C GLN A 42 2.73 5.35 15.04
N GLN A 43 3.41 6.26 14.34
CA GLN A 43 3.78 6.07 12.93
C GLN A 43 4.86 4.99 12.76
N GLU A 44 5.80 4.88 13.69
CA GLU A 44 6.76 3.76 13.73
C GLU A 44 6.04 2.41 13.91
N LEU A 45 5.08 2.33 14.83
CA LEU A 45 4.26 1.15 15.05
C LEU A 45 3.51 0.71 13.78
N LEU A 46 2.87 1.67 13.10
CA LEU A 46 2.14 1.39 11.85
C LEU A 46 3.09 0.93 10.74
N ALA A 47 4.27 1.56 10.61
CA ALA A 47 5.27 1.16 9.63
C ALA A 47 5.83 -0.25 9.89
N GLU A 48 6.12 -0.59 11.14
CA GLU A 48 6.55 -1.93 11.55
C GLU A 48 5.46 -2.97 11.29
N MET A 49 4.19 -2.63 11.52
CA MET A 49 3.05 -3.52 11.23
C MET A 49 2.97 -3.84 9.73
N LEU A 50 3.06 -2.84 8.87
CA LEU A 50 3.12 -3.06 7.42
C LEU A 50 4.36 -3.88 7.04
N ALA A 51 5.53 -3.56 7.61
CA ALA A 51 6.77 -4.24 7.29
C ALA A 51 6.74 -5.73 7.63
N ILE A 52 6.24 -6.09 8.82
CA ILE A 52 6.11 -7.49 9.25
C ILE A 52 5.11 -8.23 8.37
N LEU A 53 3.92 -7.65 8.15
CA LEU A 53 2.89 -8.27 7.33
C LEU A 53 3.41 -8.58 5.92
N ILE A 54 4.07 -7.61 5.29
CA ILE A 54 4.64 -7.76 3.94
C ILE A 54 5.72 -8.83 3.97
N ALA A 55 6.74 -8.68 4.83
CA ALA A 55 7.88 -9.58 4.85
C ALA A 55 7.47 -11.05 5.09
N GLU A 56 6.55 -11.31 6.01
CA GLU A 56 6.17 -12.70 6.36
C GLU A 56 5.21 -13.33 5.37
N ARG A 57 4.37 -12.54 4.68
CA ARG A 57 3.43 -13.08 3.68
C ARG A 57 4.00 -13.20 2.29
N THR A 58 5.11 -12.54 1.99
CA THR A 58 5.68 -12.53 0.64
C THR A 58 7.16 -12.93 0.57
N GLY A 59 7.86 -12.98 1.70
CA GLY A 59 9.32 -13.14 1.73
C GLY A 59 10.07 -11.90 1.20
N THR A 60 9.39 -10.76 1.01
CA THR A 60 10.02 -9.51 0.54
C THR A 60 10.87 -8.90 1.66
N SER A 61 12.10 -8.52 1.35
CA SER A 61 12.92 -7.71 2.26
C SER A 61 12.30 -6.33 2.43
N VAL A 62 12.03 -5.94 3.67
CA VAL A 62 11.44 -4.63 3.99
C VAL A 62 12.37 -3.86 4.94
N LYS A 63 12.53 -2.56 4.70
CA LYS A 63 13.25 -1.63 5.57
C LYS A 63 12.30 -0.51 6.01
N VAL A 64 12.28 -0.20 7.30
CA VAL A 64 11.62 1.00 7.83
C VAL A 64 12.64 2.13 7.93
N VAL A 65 12.27 3.34 7.48
CA VAL A 65 13.09 4.56 7.55
C VAL A 65 12.28 5.66 8.20
N LYS A 66 12.87 6.33 9.19
CA LYS A 66 12.24 7.45 9.91
C LYS A 66 12.51 8.77 9.19
N PHE A 67 11.53 9.64 9.22
CA PHE A 67 11.57 11.00 8.70
C PHE A 67 10.98 11.95 9.73
N ASP A 68 11.40 13.22 9.72
CA ASP A 68 11.03 14.18 10.76
C ASP A 68 9.53 14.49 10.75
N ASP A 69 8.96 14.73 9.56
CA ASP A 69 7.58 15.18 9.41
C ASP A 69 6.92 14.70 8.10
N THR A 70 5.69 15.17 7.86
CA THR A 70 4.93 14.93 6.63
C THR A 70 5.65 15.43 5.39
N ALA A 71 6.24 16.63 5.42
CA ALA A 71 6.89 17.21 4.24
C ALA A 71 8.12 16.39 3.83
N ALA A 72 8.94 15.97 4.80
CA ALA A 72 10.09 15.11 4.58
C ALA A 72 9.66 13.72 4.06
N THR A 73 8.68 13.08 4.71
CA THR A 73 8.21 11.74 4.32
C THR A 73 7.57 11.76 2.93
N HIS A 74 6.67 12.72 2.68
CA HIS A 74 5.99 12.82 1.40
C HIS A 74 6.95 13.20 0.28
N GLY A 75 7.88 14.13 0.52
CA GLY A 75 8.93 14.50 -0.42
C GLY A 75 9.82 13.32 -0.81
N ALA A 76 10.20 12.47 0.16
CA ALA A 76 10.96 11.26 -0.09
C ALA A 76 10.16 10.21 -0.89
N LEU A 77 8.84 10.10 -0.68
CA LEU A 77 7.96 9.27 -1.50
C LEU A 77 7.93 9.74 -2.97
N LEU A 78 7.80 11.05 -3.21
CA LEU A 78 7.83 11.62 -4.55
C LEU A 78 9.17 11.42 -5.26
N LYS A 79 10.28 11.49 -4.52
CA LYS A 79 11.65 11.24 -5.01
C LYS A 79 12.01 9.76 -5.16
N ALA A 80 11.07 8.85 -4.90
CA ALA A 80 11.29 7.41 -4.94
C ALA A 80 12.33 6.88 -3.93
N GLU A 81 12.57 7.61 -2.85
CA GLU A 81 13.46 7.22 -1.73
C GLU A 81 12.75 6.26 -0.76
N LEU A 82 11.42 6.25 -0.77
CA LEU A 82 10.58 5.22 -0.17
C LEU A 82 9.44 4.77 -1.09
N ASP A 83 8.82 3.65 -0.74
CA ASP A 83 7.78 2.98 -1.53
C ASP A 83 6.36 3.25 -1.03
N LEU A 84 6.20 3.30 0.30
CA LEU A 84 4.93 3.62 0.96
C LEU A 84 5.16 4.16 2.37
N TYR A 85 4.13 4.81 2.91
CA TYR A 85 4.03 5.21 4.31
C TYR A 85 2.56 5.28 4.74
N VAL A 86 2.26 5.55 6.02
CA VAL A 86 0.89 5.81 6.47
C VAL A 86 0.66 7.31 6.59
N GLU A 87 -0.43 7.81 6.01
CA GLU A 87 -0.84 9.20 6.10
C GLU A 87 -2.25 9.33 6.65
N TYR A 88 -2.55 10.51 7.23
CA TYR A 88 -3.90 10.86 7.63
C TYR A 88 -4.58 11.66 6.54
N THR A 89 -5.83 11.32 6.23
CA THR A 89 -6.56 11.93 5.12
C THR A 89 -6.61 13.46 5.22
N GLY A 90 -6.93 14.02 6.39
CA GLY A 90 -6.99 15.49 6.59
C GLY A 90 -5.63 16.18 6.43
N VAL A 91 -4.54 15.54 6.86
CA VAL A 91 -3.16 16.02 6.63
C VAL A 91 -2.84 16.00 5.14
N GLY A 92 -3.18 14.91 4.43
CA GLY A 92 -3.00 14.83 2.98
C GLY A 92 -3.78 15.91 2.22
N GLN A 93 -5.00 16.22 2.67
CA GLN A 93 -5.83 17.26 2.07
C GLN A 93 -5.26 18.67 2.28
N LEU A 94 -4.93 19.01 3.53
CA LEU A 94 -4.56 20.38 3.91
C LEU A 94 -3.08 20.68 3.68
N ASP A 95 -2.20 19.77 4.10
CA ASP A 95 -0.77 20.05 4.16
C ASP A 95 -0.06 19.69 2.85
N VAL A 96 -0.48 18.59 2.22
CA VAL A 96 0.13 18.13 0.95
C VAL A 96 -0.56 18.77 -0.24
N LEU A 97 -1.86 18.57 -0.38
CA LEU A 97 -2.62 18.99 -1.55
C LEU A 97 -3.03 20.46 -1.55
N LYS A 98 -2.84 21.16 -0.41
CA LYS A 98 -3.28 22.54 -0.18
C LYS A 98 -4.74 22.78 -0.56
N GLY A 99 -5.58 21.78 -0.33
CA GLY A 99 -7.02 21.84 -0.60
C GLY A 99 -7.80 22.46 0.55
N GLU A 100 -9.10 22.64 0.32
CA GLU A 100 -10.02 23.12 1.35
C GLU A 100 -10.31 22.05 2.40
N ALA A 101 -10.64 22.49 3.62
CA ALA A 101 -11.09 21.62 4.69
C ALA A 101 -12.43 20.98 4.32
N LEU A 102 -12.52 19.67 4.47
CA LEU A 102 -13.75 18.90 4.29
C LEU A 102 -14.12 18.27 5.64
N SER A 103 -15.40 18.25 5.98
CA SER A 103 -15.89 17.67 7.24
C SER A 103 -16.49 16.28 7.08
N ASP A 104 -16.86 15.89 5.86
CA ASP A 104 -17.37 14.55 5.56
C ASP A 104 -16.20 13.58 5.32
N THR A 105 -16.14 12.53 6.15
CA THR A 105 -15.04 11.55 6.14
C THR A 105 -14.92 10.83 4.79
N ALA A 106 -16.04 10.42 4.20
CA ALA A 106 -16.03 9.67 2.95
C ALA A 106 -15.61 10.56 1.78
N ALA A 107 -16.17 11.77 1.70
CA ALA A 107 -15.84 12.76 0.68
C ALA A 107 -14.36 13.17 0.76
N LEU A 108 -13.84 13.39 1.98
CA LEU A 108 -12.43 13.72 2.18
C LEU A 108 -11.52 12.58 1.70
N TYR A 109 -11.80 11.34 2.09
CA TYR A 109 -11.03 10.19 1.62
C TYR A 109 -11.06 10.05 0.08
N GLN A 110 -12.23 10.22 -0.56
CA GLN A 110 -12.30 10.19 -2.03
C GLN A 110 -11.49 11.33 -2.66
N ALA A 111 -11.59 12.55 -2.13
CA ALA A 111 -10.86 13.70 -2.64
C ALA A 111 -9.34 13.47 -2.63
N VAL A 112 -8.77 13.02 -1.50
CA VAL A 112 -7.33 12.75 -1.42
C VAL A 112 -6.94 11.56 -2.29
N LYS A 113 -7.75 10.51 -2.34
CA LYS A 113 -7.51 9.33 -3.16
C LYS A 113 -7.43 9.68 -4.64
N GLU A 114 -8.38 10.46 -5.15
CA GLU A 114 -8.43 10.87 -6.55
C GLU A 114 -7.28 11.80 -6.91
N ARG A 115 -7.07 12.86 -6.11
CA ARG A 115 -6.03 13.86 -6.39
C ARG A 115 -4.62 13.28 -6.32
N TYR A 116 -4.30 12.47 -5.30
CA TYR A 116 -3.00 11.77 -5.23
C TYR A 116 -2.79 10.85 -6.44
N ASN A 117 -3.85 10.20 -6.91
CA ASN A 117 -3.79 9.30 -8.06
C ASN A 117 -3.51 10.05 -9.36
N GLN A 118 -4.22 11.15 -9.59
CA GLN A 118 -4.16 11.93 -10.83
C GLN A 118 -2.94 12.85 -10.88
N GLU A 119 -2.62 13.53 -9.77
CA GLU A 119 -1.60 14.58 -9.73
C GLU A 119 -0.23 14.05 -9.34
N LEU A 120 -0.16 13.00 -8.49
CA LEU A 120 1.09 12.60 -7.81
C LEU A 120 1.59 11.19 -8.14
N ASN A 121 0.86 10.41 -8.95
CA ASN A 121 1.17 9.00 -9.22
C ASN A 121 1.21 8.11 -7.94
N LEU A 122 0.40 8.48 -6.95
CA LEU A 122 0.27 7.79 -5.66
C LEU A 122 -1.10 7.14 -5.50
N VAL A 123 -1.21 6.14 -4.64
CA VAL A 123 -2.45 5.42 -4.36
C VAL A 123 -2.69 5.40 -2.86
N TRP A 124 -3.85 5.88 -2.44
CA TRP A 124 -4.38 5.62 -1.11
C TRP A 124 -4.99 4.22 -1.08
N LEU A 125 -4.54 3.42 -0.13
CA LEU A 125 -5.10 2.11 0.19
C LEU A 125 -6.25 2.26 1.21
N ASP A 126 -6.84 1.14 1.62
CA ASP A 126 -8.00 1.18 2.51
C ASP A 126 -7.60 1.73 3.90
N PRO A 127 -8.42 2.61 4.51
CA PRO A 127 -8.16 3.12 5.85
C PRO A 127 -8.05 2.00 6.90
N LEU A 128 -7.13 2.16 7.84
CA LEU A 128 -6.78 1.13 8.82
C LEU A 128 -7.84 0.93 9.91
N GLY A 129 -8.78 1.87 10.07
CA GLY A 129 -9.92 1.72 10.97
C GLY A 129 -10.01 2.74 12.12
N PHE A 130 -9.06 3.68 12.20
CA PHE A 130 -9.05 4.74 13.20
C PHE A 130 -8.73 6.10 12.59
N GLU A 131 -9.01 7.16 13.35
CA GLU A 131 -8.66 8.55 13.02
C GLU A 131 -7.71 9.14 14.05
N GLU A 132 -6.92 10.14 13.64
CA GLU A 132 -6.06 10.92 14.53
C GLU A 132 -6.48 12.41 14.52
N PRO A 133 -7.54 12.79 15.26
CA PRO A 133 -8.07 14.15 15.21
C PRO A 133 -7.11 15.21 15.77
N ARG A 134 -6.05 14.82 16.50
CA ARG A 134 -5.08 15.76 17.09
C ARG A 134 -4.11 16.35 16.07
N VAL A 135 -4.03 15.80 14.85
CA VAL A 135 -3.10 16.27 13.81
C VAL A 135 -3.73 17.22 12.79
N VAL A 136 -5.00 17.58 12.98
CA VAL A 136 -5.77 18.43 12.05
C VAL A 136 -6.65 19.44 12.81
N PRO A 137 -7.12 20.51 12.15
CA PRO A 137 -8.12 21.41 12.73
C PRO A 137 -9.40 20.67 13.15
N ALA A 138 -10.09 21.20 14.16
CA ALA A 138 -11.35 20.64 14.64
C ALA A 138 -12.39 20.54 13.51
N GLY A 139 -13.06 19.39 13.41
CA GLY A 139 -14.07 19.13 12.39
C GLY A 139 -13.53 18.59 11.06
N VAL A 140 -12.22 18.40 10.92
CA VAL A 140 -11.61 17.75 9.75
C VAL A 140 -11.31 16.28 10.08
N PRO A 141 -11.83 15.30 9.32
CA PRO A 141 -11.50 13.89 9.50
C PRO A 141 -10.05 13.55 9.17
N ALA A 142 -9.46 12.62 9.93
CA ALA A 142 -8.05 12.25 9.82
C ALA A 142 -7.85 10.72 9.86
N GLN A 143 -8.52 10.01 8.94
CA GLN A 143 -8.38 8.56 8.82
C GLN A 143 -6.94 8.17 8.46
N ALA A 144 -6.36 7.24 9.20
CA ALA A 144 -5.05 6.69 8.89
C ALA A 144 -5.15 5.67 7.75
N ALA A 145 -4.39 5.86 6.68
CA ALA A 145 -4.37 4.93 5.54
C ALA A 145 -2.98 4.86 4.88
N PRO A 146 -2.58 3.71 4.33
CA PRO A 146 -1.33 3.60 3.59
C PRO A 146 -1.38 4.35 2.25
N VAL A 147 -0.33 5.10 1.94
CA VAL A 147 -0.11 5.76 0.66
C VAL A 147 1.09 5.11 -0.02
N VAL A 148 0.90 4.61 -1.23
CA VAL A 148 1.90 3.82 -1.98
C VAL A 148 2.09 4.38 -3.38
N ARG A 149 3.31 4.31 -3.90
CA ARG A 149 3.56 4.69 -5.30
C ARG A 149 2.93 3.70 -6.26
N LYS A 150 2.30 4.18 -7.34
CA LYS A 150 1.79 3.30 -8.40
C LYS A 150 2.89 2.39 -8.97
N ASP A 151 4.11 2.90 -9.09
CA ASP A 151 5.25 2.11 -9.59
C ASP A 151 5.69 0.99 -8.63
N THR A 152 5.52 1.19 -7.32
CA THR A 152 5.71 0.13 -6.33
C THR A 152 4.65 -0.95 -6.52
N LEU A 153 3.38 -0.60 -6.74
CA LEU A 153 2.33 -1.58 -7.01
C LEU A 153 2.53 -2.35 -8.32
N LYS A 154 3.12 -1.74 -9.36
CA LYS A 154 3.52 -2.47 -10.58
C LYS A 154 4.61 -3.51 -10.30
N LYS A 155 5.57 -3.19 -9.42
CA LYS A 155 6.67 -4.09 -9.03
C LYS A 155 6.21 -5.18 -8.05
N PHE A 156 5.25 -4.86 -7.18
CA PHE A 156 4.70 -5.76 -6.18
C PHE A 156 3.16 -5.85 -6.32
N PRO A 157 2.64 -6.55 -7.36
CA PRO A 157 1.20 -6.54 -7.67
C PRO A 157 0.30 -7.08 -6.55
N ALA A 158 0.82 -7.94 -5.69
CA ALA A 158 0.08 -8.49 -4.55
C ALA A 158 -0.01 -7.52 -3.35
N LEU A 159 0.76 -6.42 -3.35
CA LEU A 159 0.97 -5.56 -2.19
C LEU A 159 -0.31 -4.87 -1.72
N ALA A 160 -1.05 -4.23 -2.63
CA ALA A 160 -2.30 -3.55 -2.29
C ALA A 160 -3.31 -4.51 -1.66
N ARG A 161 -3.55 -5.66 -2.29
CA ARG A 161 -4.45 -6.69 -1.76
C ARG A 161 -4.02 -7.21 -0.39
N LEU A 162 -2.72 -7.35 -0.15
CA LEU A 162 -2.19 -7.80 1.13
C LEU A 162 -2.41 -6.75 2.21
N ILE A 163 -2.02 -5.49 1.95
CA ILE A 163 -2.13 -4.40 2.93
C ILE A 163 -3.60 -4.10 3.25
N ASN A 164 -4.49 -4.13 2.26
CA ASN A 164 -5.93 -3.89 2.46
C ASN A 164 -6.60 -4.93 3.38
N LYS A 165 -5.94 -6.06 3.70
CA LYS A 165 -6.43 -6.96 4.76
C LYS A 165 -6.46 -6.28 6.13
N LEU A 166 -5.64 -5.25 6.35
CA LEU A 166 -5.67 -4.41 7.55
C LEU A 166 -6.74 -3.30 7.47
N GLY A 167 -7.45 -3.16 6.35
CA GLY A 167 -8.51 -2.17 6.20
C GLY A 167 -9.59 -2.36 7.25
N GLY A 168 -9.83 -1.34 8.07
CA GLY A 168 -10.77 -1.40 9.19
C GLY A 168 -10.36 -2.32 10.36
N ALA A 169 -9.16 -2.89 10.36
CA ALA A 169 -8.74 -3.88 11.36
C ALA A 169 -8.30 -3.26 12.70
N ILE A 170 -7.92 -1.99 12.72
CA ILE A 170 -7.44 -1.26 13.90
C ILE A 170 -8.54 -0.29 14.32
N SER A 171 -9.41 -0.71 15.24
CA SER A 171 -10.40 0.21 15.84
C SER A 171 -9.71 1.31 16.65
N PRO A 172 -10.41 2.41 16.97
CA PRO A 172 -9.86 3.46 17.85
C PRO A 172 -9.38 2.91 19.20
N GLU A 173 -10.14 2.03 19.83
CA GLU A 173 -9.79 1.40 21.11
C GLU A 173 -8.57 0.48 20.98
N ALA A 174 -8.49 -0.26 19.87
CA ALA A 174 -7.32 -1.08 19.57
C ALA A 174 -6.08 -0.19 19.40
N MET A 175 -6.18 0.92 18.67
CA MET A 175 -5.07 1.85 18.47
C MET A 175 -4.58 2.42 19.81
N GLN A 176 -5.51 2.89 20.66
CA GLN A 176 -5.17 3.39 22.00
C GLN A 176 -4.45 2.33 22.85
N GLY A 177 -4.93 1.08 22.81
CA GLY A 177 -4.29 -0.03 23.52
C GLY A 177 -2.88 -0.34 23.01
N LEU A 178 -2.65 -0.25 21.69
CA LEU A 178 -1.32 -0.44 21.12
C LEU A 178 -0.37 0.70 21.49
N GLU A 179 -0.84 1.96 21.47
CA GLU A 179 -0.03 3.11 21.89
C GLU A 179 0.39 3.04 23.36
N ALA A 180 -0.51 2.63 24.25
CA ALA A 180 -0.21 2.50 25.67
C ALA A 180 0.94 1.51 25.93
N ARG A 181 1.08 0.48 25.09
CA ARG A 181 2.16 -0.51 25.20
C ARG A 181 3.51 0.02 24.75
N LEU A 182 3.56 1.04 23.88
CA LEU A 182 4.83 1.61 23.39
C LEU A 182 5.69 2.27 24.48
N ALA A 183 5.13 2.50 25.67
CA ALA A 183 5.89 2.96 26.83
C ALA A 183 6.81 1.88 27.44
N GLN A 184 6.50 0.60 27.19
CA GLN A 184 7.19 -0.54 27.79
C GLN A 184 7.80 -1.48 26.73
N GLU A 185 7.21 -1.53 25.55
CA GLU A 185 7.56 -2.42 24.46
C GLU A 185 7.99 -1.65 23.21
N GLY A 186 8.85 -2.25 22.38
CA GLY A 186 9.22 -1.66 21.09
C GLY A 186 8.09 -1.75 20.07
N ALA A 187 8.02 -0.75 19.16
CA ALA A 187 7.02 -0.69 18.08
C ALA A 187 6.88 -2.00 17.29
N ARG A 188 8.00 -2.65 16.98
CA ARG A 188 8.04 -3.93 16.25
C ARG A 188 7.41 -5.09 17.02
N GLU A 189 7.57 -5.13 18.34
CA GLU A 189 7.00 -6.17 19.20
C GLU A 189 5.48 -6.01 19.34
N VAL A 190 5.04 -4.77 19.57
CA VAL A 190 3.62 -4.42 19.63
C VAL A 190 2.92 -4.72 18.31
N ALA A 191 3.51 -4.31 17.17
CA ALA A 191 3.02 -4.62 15.82
C ALA A 191 2.89 -6.12 15.58
N ARG A 192 3.94 -6.89 15.88
CA ARG A 192 3.94 -8.35 15.72
C ARG A 192 2.86 -9.03 16.56
N SER A 193 2.67 -8.56 17.80
CA SER A 193 1.66 -9.10 18.70
C SER A 193 0.25 -8.87 18.15
N PHE A 194 -0.03 -7.66 17.65
CA PHE A 194 -1.30 -7.34 17.00
C PHE A 194 -1.56 -8.25 15.78
N LEU A 195 -0.57 -8.37 14.90
CA LEU A 195 -0.70 -9.18 13.68
C LEU A 195 -0.96 -10.66 13.98
N LYS A 196 -0.30 -11.23 15.00
CA LYS A 196 -0.54 -12.61 15.44
C LYS A 196 -1.95 -12.78 16.01
N ALA A 197 -2.37 -11.87 16.90
CA ALA A 197 -3.70 -11.92 17.51
C ALA A 197 -4.82 -11.82 16.45
N GLY A 198 -4.64 -10.95 15.46
CA GLY A 198 -5.55 -10.81 14.32
C GLY A 198 -5.42 -11.88 13.23
N ARG A 199 -4.52 -12.87 13.41
CA ARG A 199 -4.22 -13.94 12.43
C ARG A 199 -3.78 -13.40 11.06
N PHE A 200 -3.19 -12.21 11.05
CA PHE A 200 -2.60 -11.59 9.87
C PHE A 200 -1.25 -12.19 9.52
N ILE A 201 -0.52 -12.72 10.51
CA ILE A 201 0.67 -13.56 10.36
C ILE A 201 0.47 -14.90 11.06
#